data_AF-A0A399X4D2-F1
#
_entry.id   AF-A0A399X4D2-F1
#
_cell.length_a   1.000
_cell.length_b   1.000
_cell.length_c   1.000
_cell.angle_alpha   90.00
_cell.angle_beta   90.00
_cell.angle_gamma   90.00
#
_symmetry.space_group_name_H-M   'P 1'
#
loop_
_entity.id
_entity.type
_entity.pdbx_description
1 polymer ?
#
loop_
_entity_poly.entity_id
_entity_poly.type
_entity_poly.pdbx_seq_one_letter_code
_entity_poly.pdbx_strand_id
1 'polypeptide(L)'
;MDLFTPKVDATRFHPNFRTIAEDAHFEPVRTVIGEWADGFPDRDGNFVIEFQTRFNQQLWELYLHKVFNQAGFAPSYDFPSPDYAITVGGANLVVEATTTQAAAGTSPEWLRHISEIRPGHNDLMFHYATVRFANAFSSKLAKIRESYLSLPHVTGKPIILAIGQYEQPLFFLCGHIPALRVLFGLDEPLYIWHERKVVIIGTASRERELKRFDAPIDLGIFRDERAKEVSAVLCSALVTTSKCQALSPVPNPDLFFFAVRFDSQGNSVFCGGPKGSYVESLVDGLHLFINPHAEYPVDPQPFIEAGIAVHTLTARPPSYDFIAPKGTLSTRTAITLRPSDSPKAIPLPERPPLPAITPWPDRELVRQPSSTFLCDEEYLSHYRGWTIHVARDREDQDWYGQAVERLVTSVHGIIEANRYEVRSIPPVSSQPSKETALNLLAGEIDKSVVEHKASES
;
A
#
# COMPACT_ATOMS: atom_id res chain seq x y z
N MET A 1 -10.27 -17.94 22.94
CA MET A 1 -9.71 -19.01 22.08
C MET A 1 -8.23 -19.15 22.38
N ASP A 2 -7.65 -20.35 22.44
CA ASP A 2 -6.20 -20.52 22.64
C ASP A 2 -5.47 -20.58 21.28
N LEU A 3 -4.85 -19.48 20.89
CA LEU A 3 -4.20 -19.30 19.59
C LEU A 3 -2.76 -19.83 19.53
N PHE A 4 -2.07 -19.87 20.67
CA PHE A 4 -0.61 -20.02 20.72
C PHE A 4 -0.14 -21.42 21.13
N THR A 5 -1.03 -22.27 21.66
CA THR A 5 -0.72 -23.70 21.80
C THR A 5 -0.65 -24.37 20.43
N PRO A 6 0.49 -24.99 20.05
CA PRO A 6 0.65 -25.65 18.76
C PRO A 6 -0.45 -26.67 18.44
N LYS A 7 -1.06 -26.55 17.26
CA LYS A 7 -2.01 -27.52 16.68
C LYS A 7 -1.47 -28.23 15.44
N VAL A 8 -0.35 -27.76 14.91
CA VAL A 8 0.35 -28.34 13.77
C VAL A 8 1.83 -28.45 14.08
N ASP A 9 2.54 -29.24 13.27
CA ASP A 9 4.00 -29.33 13.34
C ASP A 9 4.65 -27.96 13.08
N ALA A 10 5.73 -27.66 13.80
CA ALA A 10 6.41 -26.36 13.73
C ALA A 10 6.92 -26.02 12.33
N THR A 11 7.22 -27.01 11.48
CA THR A 11 7.59 -26.80 10.07
C THR A 11 6.48 -26.16 9.23
N ARG A 12 5.22 -26.27 9.68
CA ARG A 12 4.06 -25.66 9.02
C ARG A 12 3.75 -24.25 9.53
N PHE A 13 4.40 -23.80 10.60
CA PHE A 13 4.17 -22.46 11.13
C PHE A 13 4.52 -21.39 10.10
N HIS A 14 3.61 -20.42 9.97
CA HIS A 14 3.91 -19.19 9.27
C HIS A 14 5.10 -18.49 9.97
N PRO A 15 6.08 -17.92 9.24
CA PRO A 15 7.27 -17.33 9.85
C PRO A 15 7.00 -16.23 10.90
N ASN A 16 6.00 -15.37 10.65
CA ASN A 16 5.57 -14.38 11.65
C ASN A 16 4.96 -15.03 12.90
N PHE A 17 4.11 -16.06 12.73
CA PHE A 17 3.53 -16.79 13.87
C PHE A 17 4.63 -17.43 14.69
N ARG A 18 5.57 -18.14 14.04
CA ARG A 18 6.72 -18.76 14.70
C ARG A 18 7.49 -17.75 15.56
N THR A 19 7.84 -16.60 14.98
CA THR A 19 8.56 -15.53 15.68
C THR A 19 7.82 -15.09 16.94
N ILE A 20 6.50 -14.87 16.84
CA ILE A 20 5.68 -14.42 17.96
C ILE A 20 5.47 -15.53 18.99
N ALA A 21 5.36 -16.79 18.58
CA ALA A 21 5.12 -17.92 19.47
C ALA A 21 6.37 -18.32 20.27
N GLU A 22 7.55 -18.30 19.63
CA GLU A 22 8.79 -18.82 20.20
C GLU A 22 9.60 -17.77 20.98
N ASP A 23 9.56 -16.49 20.60
CA ASP A 23 10.34 -15.45 21.26
C ASP A 23 9.57 -14.87 22.47
N ALA A 24 10.16 -15.01 23.66
CA ALA A 24 9.57 -14.57 24.92
C ALA A 24 9.29 -13.05 24.95
N HIS A 25 10.05 -12.24 24.21
CA HIS A 25 9.83 -10.78 24.13
C HIS A 25 8.51 -10.40 23.45
N PHE A 26 7.86 -11.34 22.75
CA PHE A 26 6.55 -11.14 22.15
C PHE A 26 5.38 -11.55 23.05
N GLU A 27 5.61 -11.88 24.34
CA GLU A 27 4.52 -12.08 25.31
C GLU A 27 3.49 -10.95 25.28
N PRO A 28 3.88 -9.66 25.29
CA PRO A 28 2.90 -8.59 25.30
C PRO A 28 2.09 -8.51 23.99
N VAL A 29 2.65 -9.01 22.88
CA VAL A 29 1.95 -9.11 21.60
C VAL A 29 0.96 -10.27 21.61
N ARG A 30 1.33 -11.42 22.18
CA ARG A 30 0.42 -12.56 22.35
C ARG A 30 -0.79 -12.18 23.20
N THR A 31 -0.58 -11.41 24.26
CA THR A 31 -1.65 -10.88 25.12
C THR A 31 -2.60 -9.97 24.35
N VAL A 32 -2.09 -8.98 23.60
CA VAL A 32 -2.94 -8.10 22.77
C VAL A 32 -3.73 -8.88 21.72
N ILE A 33 -3.11 -9.86 21.03
CA ILE A 33 -3.82 -10.68 20.05
C ILE A 33 -4.89 -11.57 20.74
N GLY A 34 -4.61 -12.07 21.94
CA GLY A 34 -5.59 -12.79 22.76
C GLY A 34 -6.84 -11.95 23.01
N GLU A 35 -6.66 -10.68 23.39
CA GLU A 35 -7.76 -9.71 23.58
C GLU A 35 -8.52 -9.37 22.29
N TRP A 36 -7.89 -9.53 21.12
CA TRP A 36 -8.57 -9.40 19.83
C TRP A 36 -9.39 -10.62 19.48
N ALA A 37 -9.10 -11.79 20.05
CA ALA A 37 -9.87 -13.01 19.84
C ALA A 37 -11.06 -13.16 20.79
N ASP A 38 -11.21 -12.28 21.78
CA ASP A 38 -12.32 -12.32 22.72
C ASP A 38 -13.66 -12.11 22.00
N GLY A 39 -14.54 -13.11 22.09
CA GLY A 39 -15.83 -13.12 21.40
C GLY A 39 -15.75 -13.44 19.90
N PHE A 40 -14.57 -13.72 19.34
CA PHE A 40 -14.43 -14.18 17.96
C PHE A 40 -14.74 -15.69 17.88
N PRO A 41 -15.61 -16.14 16.96
CA PRO A 41 -15.98 -17.55 16.88
C PRO A 41 -14.96 -18.39 16.12
N ASP A 42 -14.72 -19.61 16.60
CA ASP A 42 -14.10 -20.68 15.82
C ASP A 42 -15.20 -21.51 15.16
N ARG A 43 -15.74 -21.03 14.02
CA ARG A 43 -16.97 -21.56 13.42
C ARG A 43 -16.85 -23.03 13.00
N ASP A 44 -15.70 -23.42 12.48
CA ASP A 44 -15.43 -24.75 11.90
C ASP A 44 -14.37 -25.55 12.67
N GLY A 45 -13.83 -24.99 13.76
CA GLY A 45 -12.77 -25.61 14.57
C GLY A 45 -11.38 -25.53 13.96
N ASN A 46 -11.22 -24.85 12.82
CA ASN A 46 -9.94 -24.74 12.11
C ASN A 46 -9.25 -23.40 12.33
N PHE A 47 -9.88 -22.41 12.96
CA PHE A 47 -9.33 -21.06 13.04
C PHE A 47 -7.94 -21.04 13.67
N VAL A 48 -7.73 -21.80 14.75
CA VAL A 48 -6.40 -21.89 15.40
C VAL A 48 -5.35 -22.48 14.45
N ILE A 49 -5.71 -23.51 13.66
CA ILE A 49 -4.80 -24.11 12.67
C ILE A 49 -4.45 -23.10 11.57
N GLU A 50 -5.44 -22.36 11.09
CA GLU A 50 -5.25 -21.32 10.08
C GLU A 50 -4.44 -20.15 10.63
N PHE A 51 -4.68 -19.73 11.88
CA PHE A 51 -3.90 -18.69 12.53
C PHE A 51 -2.40 -19.05 12.60
N GLN A 52 -2.08 -20.33 12.86
CA GLN A 52 -0.71 -20.81 12.93
C GLN A 52 -0.05 -20.95 11.54
N THR A 53 -0.83 -21.21 10.48
CA THR A 53 -0.31 -21.53 9.13
C THR A 53 -0.48 -20.41 8.10
N ARG A 54 -1.42 -19.48 8.33
CA ARG A 54 -1.83 -18.35 7.47
C ARG A 54 -1.96 -17.05 8.27
N PHE A 55 -1.00 -16.84 9.18
CA PHE A 55 -1.03 -15.80 10.22
C PHE A 55 -1.55 -14.42 9.80
N ASN A 56 -1.03 -13.82 8.72
CA ASN A 56 -1.40 -12.44 8.35
C ASN A 56 -2.88 -12.30 8.00
N GLN A 57 -3.48 -13.32 7.38
CA GLN A 57 -4.90 -13.31 7.02
C GLN A 57 -5.77 -13.40 8.29
N GLN A 58 -5.46 -14.34 9.19
CA GLN A 58 -6.26 -14.51 10.42
C GLN A 58 -6.03 -13.35 11.40
N LEU A 59 -4.83 -12.75 11.43
CA LEU A 59 -4.58 -11.54 12.20
C LEU A 59 -5.44 -10.36 11.71
N TRP A 60 -5.60 -10.21 10.38
CA TRP A 60 -6.47 -9.19 9.80
C TRP A 60 -7.94 -9.40 10.20
N GLU A 61 -8.42 -10.64 10.18
CA GLU A 61 -9.78 -10.96 10.63
C GLU A 61 -9.99 -10.66 12.12
N LEU A 62 -9.08 -11.08 13.02
CA LEU A 62 -9.15 -10.74 14.45
C LEU A 62 -9.13 -9.22 14.68
N TYR A 63 -8.27 -8.51 13.93
CA TYR A 63 -8.19 -7.06 14.02
C TYR A 63 -9.51 -6.40 13.62
N LEU A 64 -10.14 -6.84 12.52
CA LEU A 64 -11.45 -6.32 12.09
C LEU A 64 -12.53 -6.56 13.14
N HIS A 65 -12.61 -7.77 13.71
CA HIS A 65 -13.53 -8.05 14.82
C HIS A 65 -13.31 -7.11 16.00
N LYS A 66 -12.06 -6.90 16.43
CA LYS A 66 -11.75 -5.99 17.53
C LYS A 66 -12.17 -4.56 17.21
N VAL A 67 -11.88 -4.08 15.99
CA VAL A 67 -12.26 -2.74 15.52
C VAL A 67 -13.78 -2.58 15.52
N PHE A 68 -14.52 -3.55 14.97
CA PHE A 68 -15.98 -3.46 14.88
C PHE A 68 -16.64 -3.47 16.25
N ASN A 69 -16.16 -4.29 17.20
CA ASN A 69 -16.65 -4.25 18.58
C ASN A 69 -16.33 -2.92 19.26
N GLN A 70 -15.10 -2.42 19.13
CA GLN A 70 -14.70 -1.14 19.75
C GLN A 70 -15.48 0.05 19.17
N ALA A 71 -15.78 0.03 17.87
CA ALA A 71 -16.57 1.05 17.19
C ALA A 71 -18.10 0.91 17.44
N GLY A 72 -18.55 -0.13 18.15
CA GLY A 72 -19.97 -0.38 18.40
C GLY A 72 -20.75 -0.88 17.18
N PHE A 73 -20.06 -1.45 16.18
CA PHE A 73 -20.67 -1.94 14.94
C PHE A 73 -21.28 -3.35 15.05
N ALA A 74 -21.29 -3.94 16.25
CA ALA A 74 -21.96 -5.19 16.60
C ALA A 74 -21.78 -6.33 15.55
N PRO A 75 -20.55 -6.84 15.35
CA PRO A 75 -20.32 -7.90 14.38
C PRO A 75 -21.10 -9.18 14.74
N SER A 76 -21.86 -9.70 13.78
CA SER A 76 -22.55 -10.99 13.84
C SER A 76 -21.87 -12.01 12.94
N TYR A 77 -21.94 -13.26 13.39
CA TYR A 77 -21.32 -14.42 12.78
C TYR A 77 -22.33 -15.50 12.36
N ASP A 78 -23.62 -15.15 12.31
CA ASP A 78 -24.73 -16.08 12.06
C ASP A 78 -24.68 -16.71 10.66
N PHE A 79 -23.95 -16.09 9.73
CA PHE A 79 -23.76 -16.57 8.37
C PHE A 79 -22.28 -16.87 8.10
N PRO A 80 -21.97 -17.92 7.32
CA PRO A 80 -20.59 -18.31 7.02
C PRO A 80 -19.91 -17.37 6.02
N SER A 81 -20.68 -16.64 5.20
CA SER A 81 -20.15 -15.72 4.19
C SER A 81 -21.19 -14.64 3.86
N PRO A 82 -20.81 -13.39 3.58
CA PRO A 82 -19.47 -12.80 3.78
C PRO A 82 -18.99 -12.91 5.23
N ASP A 83 -17.71 -12.65 5.48
CA ASP A 83 -17.06 -12.91 6.77
C ASP A 83 -17.80 -12.30 7.98
N TYR A 84 -18.33 -11.08 7.83
CA TYR A 84 -19.08 -10.36 8.88
C TYR A 84 -20.41 -9.81 8.36
N ALA A 85 -21.42 -9.82 9.24
CA ALA A 85 -22.53 -8.86 9.18
C ALA A 85 -22.33 -7.83 10.30
N ILE A 86 -22.50 -6.54 10.02
CA ILE A 86 -22.33 -5.46 11.00
C ILE A 86 -23.52 -4.52 10.97
N THR A 87 -23.77 -3.84 12.09
CA THR A 87 -24.78 -2.78 12.19
C THR A 87 -24.09 -1.45 12.47
N VAL A 88 -24.18 -0.51 11.53
CA VAL A 88 -23.51 0.80 11.59
C VAL A 88 -24.56 1.89 11.46
N GLY A 89 -24.70 2.76 12.47
CA GLY A 89 -25.71 3.83 12.45
C GLY A 89 -27.16 3.32 12.28
N GLY A 90 -27.45 2.08 12.69
CA GLY A 90 -28.76 1.44 12.50
C GLY A 90 -28.98 0.78 11.13
N ALA A 91 -28.06 0.93 10.18
CA ALA A 91 -28.07 0.20 8.92
C ALA A 91 -27.31 -1.13 9.06
N ASN A 92 -27.76 -2.17 8.36
CA ASN A 92 -27.08 -3.46 8.30
C ASN A 92 -26.22 -3.54 7.03
N LEU A 93 -24.95 -3.90 7.19
CA LEU A 93 -23.98 -4.05 6.13
C LEU A 93 -23.34 -5.43 6.22
N VAL A 94 -22.71 -5.87 5.13
CA VAL A 94 -21.87 -7.07 5.13
C VAL A 94 -20.44 -6.70 4.77
N VAL A 95 -19.48 -7.43 5.36
CA VAL A 95 -18.05 -7.20 5.14
C VAL A 95 -17.41 -8.51 4.68
N GLU A 96 -16.70 -8.46 3.57
CA GLU A 96 -15.83 -9.54 3.10
C GLU A 96 -14.37 -9.14 3.32
N ALA A 97 -13.63 -9.95 4.05
CA ALA A 97 -12.23 -9.74 4.35
C ALA A 97 -11.33 -10.49 3.36
N THR A 98 -10.17 -9.90 3.08
CA THR A 98 -9.10 -10.51 2.31
C THR A 98 -7.77 -9.86 2.61
N THR A 99 -6.70 -10.45 2.10
CA THR A 99 -5.37 -9.88 2.16
C THR A 99 -4.69 -9.91 0.81
N THR A 100 -3.84 -8.93 0.53
CA THR A 100 -2.85 -9.08 -0.55
C THR A 100 -1.78 -10.09 -0.11
N GLN A 101 -1.14 -10.75 -1.07
CA GLN A 101 -0.10 -11.75 -0.83
C GLN A 101 1.01 -11.59 -1.86
N ALA A 102 2.21 -12.06 -1.58
CA ALA A 102 3.27 -12.13 -2.57
C ALA A 102 2.86 -13.01 -3.76
N ALA A 103 3.33 -12.65 -4.95
CA ALA A 103 3.24 -13.51 -6.12
C ALA A 103 4.14 -14.74 -5.93
N ALA A 104 3.73 -15.88 -6.50
CA ALA A 104 4.55 -17.09 -6.47
C ALA A 104 5.96 -16.81 -7.04
N GLY A 105 7.00 -17.24 -6.32
CA GLY A 105 8.40 -17.01 -6.71
C GLY A 105 8.93 -15.60 -6.47
N THR A 106 8.20 -14.73 -5.78
CA THR A 106 8.70 -13.42 -5.32
C THR A 106 8.94 -13.41 -3.82
N SER A 107 9.76 -12.48 -3.33
CA SER A 107 10.04 -12.37 -1.89
C SER A 107 8.76 -12.10 -1.08
N PRO A 108 8.44 -12.93 -0.06
CA PRO A 108 7.32 -12.68 0.84
C PRO A 108 7.65 -11.60 1.88
N GLU A 109 6.62 -11.04 2.51
CA GLU A 109 6.76 -9.85 3.36
C GLU A 109 7.61 -10.04 4.63
N TRP A 110 7.76 -11.26 5.14
CA TRP A 110 8.55 -11.53 6.34
C TRP A 110 10.06 -11.54 6.07
N LEU A 111 10.50 -11.59 4.81
CA LEU A 111 11.91 -11.46 4.43
C LEU A 111 12.31 -9.98 4.32
N ARG A 112 12.32 -9.26 5.45
CA ARG A 112 12.58 -7.81 5.52
C ARG A 112 14.04 -7.50 5.84
N HIS A 113 14.67 -6.60 5.10
CA HIS A 113 15.96 -6.05 5.48
C HIS A 113 16.01 -4.53 5.47
N ILE A 114 16.60 -3.94 6.52
CA ILE A 114 16.75 -2.48 6.60
C ILE A 114 17.61 -1.92 5.46
N SER A 115 18.55 -2.72 4.93
CA SER A 115 19.35 -2.40 3.75
C SER A 115 18.53 -2.37 2.44
N GLU A 116 17.29 -2.87 2.46
CA GLU A 116 16.36 -2.80 1.32
C GLU A 116 15.55 -1.50 1.30
N ILE A 117 15.63 -0.69 2.35
CA ILE A 117 15.21 0.72 2.27
C ILE A 117 16.23 1.40 1.37
N ARG A 118 16.02 1.25 0.06
CA ARG A 118 16.82 1.87 -0.98
C ARG A 118 16.15 3.19 -1.33
N PRO A 119 16.83 4.32 -1.10
CA PRO A 119 16.32 5.59 -1.56
C PRO A 119 16.05 5.52 -3.09
N GLY A 120 14.88 5.99 -3.55
CA GLY A 120 14.57 6.01 -4.99
C GLY A 120 13.88 4.77 -5.54
N HIS A 121 13.32 3.91 -4.68
CA HIS A 121 12.65 2.66 -5.07
C HIS A 121 11.15 2.64 -4.73
N ASN A 122 10.58 3.77 -4.31
CA ASN A 122 9.16 3.81 -3.91
C ASN A 122 8.24 3.52 -5.10
N ASP A 123 8.59 3.98 -6.31
CA ASP A 123 7.76 3.77 -7.50
C ASP A 123 7.54 2.28 -7.81
N LEU A 124 8.61 1.48 -7.80
CA LEU A 124 8.51 0.03 -8.02
C LEU A 124 7.68 -0.66 -6.94
N MET A 125 7.89 -0.25 -5.69
CA MET A 125 7.20 -0.79 -4.53
C MET A 125 5.70 -0.49 -4.61
N PHE A 126 5.33 0.75 -4.96
CA PHE A 126 3.94 1.19 -5.13
C PHE A 126 3.29 0.53 -6.35
N HIS A 127 4.01 0.40 -7.46
CA HIS A 127 3.56 -0.32 -8.66
C HIS A 127 3.15 -1.75 -8.32
N TYR A 128 4.05 -2.52 -7.69
CA TYR A 128 3.75 -3.90 -7.33
C TYR A 128 2.59 -3.99 -6.33
N ALA A 129 2.61 -3.16 -5.29
CA ALA A 129 1.52 -3.10 -4.31
C ALA A 129 0.16 -2.81 -4.97
N THR A 130 0.12 -1.89 -5.94
CA THR A 130 -1.08 -1.54 -6.71
C THR A 130 -1.59 -2.75 -7.51
N VAL A 131 -0.71 -3.46 -8.22
CA VAL A 131 -1.06 -4.67 -8.96
C VAL A 131 -1.63 -5.74 -8.02
N ARG A 132 -1.03 -5.97 -6.85
CA ARG A 132 -1.49 -6.99 -5.90
C ARG A 132 -2.80 -6.61 -5.22
N PHE A 133 -2.99 -5.33 -4.88
CA PHE A 133 -4.24 -4.79 -4.37
C PHE A 133 -5.38 -4.96 -5.41
N ALA A 134 -5.12 -4.60 -6.67
CA ALA A 134 -6.09 -4.77 -7.75
C ALA A 134 -6.50 -6.23 -7.96
N ASN A 135 -5.54 -7.17 -7.89
CA ASN A 135 -5.86 -8.60 -7.99
C ASN A 135 -6.74 -9.08 -6.81
N ALA A 136 -6.45 -8.64 -5.58
CA ALA A 136 -7.23 -8.99 -4.39
C ALA A 136 -8.67 -8.44 -4.49
N PHE A 137 -8.80 -7.18 -4.90
CA PHE A 137 -10.09 -6.54 -5.14
C PHE A 137 -10.90 -7.28 -6.22
N SER A 138 -10.34 -7.46 -7.41
CA SER A 138 -11.04 -8.08 -8.54
C SER A 138 -11.47 -9.53 -8.26
N SER A 139 -10.64 -10.29 -7.53
CA SER A 139 -10.98 -11.67 -7.14
C SER A 139 -12.17 -11.71 -6.17
N LYS A 140 -12.23 -10.79 -5.21
CA LYS A 140 -13.35 -10.70 -4.27
C LYS A 140 -14.60 -10.09 -4.90
N LEU A 141 -14.46 -9.14 -5.81
CA LEU A 141 -15.59 -8.62 -6.58
C LEU A 141 -16.25 -9.73 -7.42
N ALA A 142 -15.44 -10.57 -8.09
CA ALA A 142 -15.95 -11.74 -8.80
C ALA A 142 -16.69 -12.69 -7.84
N LYS A 143 -16.11 -12.99 -6.68
CA LYS A 143 -16.73 -13.85 -5.67
C LYS A 143 -18.07 -13.28 -5.15
N ILE A 144 -18.14 -11.96 -4.90
CA ILE A 144 -19.39 -11.28 -4.52
C ILE A 144 -20.46 -11.54 -5.57
N ARG A 145 -20.15 -11.25 -6.84
CA ARG A 145 -21.08 -11.40 -7.96
C ARG A 145 -21.56 -12.83 -8.15
N GLU A 146 -20.65 -13.79 -8.06
CA GLU A 146 -20.93 -15.19 -8.34
C GLU A 146 -21.64 -15.90 -7.18
N SER A 147 -21.37 -15.51 -5.93
CA SER A 147 -21.75 -16.30 -4.76
C SER A 147 -22.52 -15.56 -3.67
N TYR A 148 -22.37 -14.23 -3.53
CA TYR A 148 -22.89 -13.52 -2.36
C TYR A 148 -24.15 -12.70 -2.65
N LEU A 149 -24.28 -12.09 -3.83
CA LEU A 149 -25.42 -11.21 -4.14
C LEU A 149 -26.79 -11.91 -4.07
N SER A 150 -26.82 -13.22 -4.31
CA SER A 150 -28.04 -14.05 -4.24
C SER A 150 -28.39 -14.51 -2.82
N LEU A 151 -27.54 -14.25 -1.82
CA LEU A 151 -27.79 -14.67 -0.44
C LEU A 151 -28.82 -13.74 0.23
N PRO A 152 -29.88 -14.27 0.89
CA PRO A 152 -30.93 -13.46 1.48
C PRO A 152 -30.43 -12.43 2.52
N HIS A 153 -29.36 -12.73 3.23
CA HIS A 153 -28.77 -11.83 4.22
C HIS A 153 -27.80 -10.80 3.62
N VAL A 154 -27.54 -10.84 2.32
CA VAL A 154 -26.69 -9.88 1.57
C VAL A 154 -27.51 -8.96 0.67
N THR A 155 -28.55 -9.50 0.02
CA THR A 155 -29.38 -8.74 -0.93
C THR A 155 -29.92 -7.45 -0.31
N GLY A 156 -29.76 -6.33 -1.04
CA GLY A 156 -30.25 -5.01 -0.61
C GLY A 156 -29.39 -4.30 0.43
N LYS A 157 -28.20 -4.81 0.75
CA LYS A 157 -27.31 -4.24 1.77
C LYS A 157 -26.01 -3.69 1.18
N PRO A 158 -25.44 -2.64 1.79
CA PRO A 158 -24.09 -2.21 1.46
C PRO A 158 -23.06 -3.31 1.73
N ILE A 159 -22.06 -3.40 0.86
CA ILE A 159 -20.96 -4.37 0.94
C ILE A 159 -19.65 -3.61 1.13
N ILE A 160 -18.90 -3.94 2.18
CA ILE A 160 -17.54 -3.43 2.40
C ILE A 160 -16.54 -4.54 2.06
N LEU A 161 -15.56 -4.24 1.22
CA LEU A 161 -14.39 -5.09 1.04
C LEU A 161 -13.27 -4.66 1.98
N ALA A 162 -12.87 -5.51 2.92
CA ALA A 162 -11.83 -5.23 3.90
C ALA A 162 -10.49 -5.87 3.48
N ILE A 163 -9.51 -5.08 3.03
CA ILE A 163 -8.26 -5.54 2.43
C ILE A 163 -7.05 -5.19 3.32
N GLY A 164 -6.42 -6.22 3.92
CA GLY A 164 -5.11 -6.08 4.56
C GLY A 164 -3.95 -6.23 3.57
N GLN A 165 -2.93 -5.38 3.64
CA GLN A 165 -1.79 -5.42 2.72
C GLN A 165 -0.61 -6.20 3.32
N TYR A 166 -0.06 -7.18 2.59
CA TYR A 166 1.07 -8.05 2.99
C TYR A 166 1.87 -8.60 1.78
N GLU A 167 1.90 -7.88 0.67
CA GLU A 167 2.33 -8.44 -0.62
C GLU A 167 3.84 -8.56 -0.84
N GLN A 168 4.66 -7.82 -0.10
CA GLN A 168 6.11 -7.73 -0.34
C GLN A 168 6.85 -7.24 0.91
N PRO A 169 8.18 -7.40 1.01
CA PRO A 169 8.96 -6.75 2.06
C PRO A 169 8.68 -5.24 2.10
N LEU A 170 8.61 -4.67 3.30
CA LEU A 170 8.39 -3.23 3.52
C LEU A 170 7.05 -2.68 2.98
N PHE A 171 6.04 -3.53 2.71
CA PHE A 171 4.69 -3.13 2.25
C PHE A 171 4.05 -2.00 3.08
N PHE A 172 4.35 -1.91 4.37
CA PHE A 172 3.84 -0.89 5.29
C PHE A 172 4.28 0.54 4.93
N LEU A 173 5.32 0.70 4.10
CA LEU A 173 5.75 1.99 3.55
C LEU A 173 4.83 2.49 2.42
N CYS A 174 4.04 1.60 1.79
CA CYS A 174 3.07 1.99 0.76
C CYS A 174 1.85 2.72 1.32
N GLY A 175 1.54 2.54 2.60
CA GLY A 175 0.36 3.12 3.24
C GLY A 175 -0.91 2.85 2.41
N HIS A 176 -1.69 3.91 2.19
CA HIS A 176 -2.96 3.88 1.44
C HIS A 176 -2.80 4.10 -0.08
N ILE A 177 -1.59 4.37 -0.58
CA ILE A 177 -1.35 4.71 -2.00
C ILE A 177 -1.84 3.62 -2.97
N PRO A 178 -1.61 2.31 -2.72
CA PRO A 178 -2.13 1.25 -3.60
C PRO A 178 -3.67 1.30 -3.73
N ALA A 179 -4.38 1.54 -2.63
CA ALA A 179 -5.83 1.66 -2.63
C ALA A 179 -6.28 2.93 -3.37
N LEU A 180 -5.61 4.06 -3.15
CA LEU A 180 -5.88 5.32 -3.85
C LEU A 180 -5.77 5.17 -5.38
N ARG A 181 -4.71 4.49 -5.84
CA ARG A 181 -4.51 4.18 -7.27
C ARG A 181 -5.60 3.26 -7.79
N VAL A 182 -5.84 2.10 -7.17
CA VAL A 182 -6.82 1.12 -7.66
C VAL A 182 -8.23 1.69 -7.68
N LEU A 183 -8.65 2.39 -6.63
CA LEU A 183 -10.04 2.77 -6.45
C LEU A 183 -10.33 4.11 -7.12
N PHE A 184 -9.48 5.12 -6.96
CA PHE A 184 -9.73 6.47 -7.49
C PHE A 184 -8.88 6.83 -8.72
N GLY A 185 -7.88 6.02 -9.07
CA GLY A 185 -6.98 6.33 -10.18
C GLY A 185 -6.14 7.57 -9.90
N LEU A 186 -5.95 7.91 -8.63
CA LEU A 186 -5.13 9.03 -8.17
C LEU A 186 -3.80 8.49 -7.64
N ASP A 187 -2.76 9.31 -7.70
CA ASP A 187 -1.45 8.99 -7.14
C ASP A 187 -1.07 10.00 -6.06
N GLU A 188 0.07 9.78 -5.41
CA GLU A 188 0.64 10.79 -4.52
C GLU A 188 0.91 12.10 -5.28
N PRO A 189 0.74 13.27 -4.63
CA PRO A 189 1.10 14.55 -5.26
C PRO A 189 2.58 14.55 -5.66
N LEU A 190 2.91 15.26 -6.73
CA LEU A 190 4.31 15.47 -7.11
C LEU A 190 4.91 16.50 -6.15
N TYR A 191 6.07 16.20 -5.57
CA TYR A 191 6.71 17.11 -4.61
C TYR A 191 8.24 17.10 -4.73
N ILE A 192 8.86 18.17 -4.23
CA ILE A 192 10.31 18.28 -4.02
C ILE A 192 10.63 18.56 -2.55
N TRP A 193 11.83 18.22 -2.11
CA TRP A 193 12.34 18.69 -0.82
C TRP A 193 13.08 20.01 -1.03
N HIS A 194 12.69 21.03 -0.29
CA HIS A 194 13.37 22.31 -0.25
C HIS A 194 13.55 22.74 1.21
N GLU A 195 14.79 22.97 1.64
CA GLU A 195 15.11 23.38 3.02
C GLU A 195 14.46 22.50 4.11
N ARG A 196 14.47 21.17 3.92
CA ARG A 196 13.85 20.16 4.81
C ARG A 196 12.32 20.22 4.88
N LYS A 197 11.66 20.91 3.95
CA LYS A 197 10.20 20.91 3.78
C LYS A 197 9.82 20.23 2.48
N VAL A 198 8.65 19.61 2.48
CA VAL A 198 8.01 19.08 1.27
C VAL A 198 7.28 20.23 0.59
N VAL A 199 7.57 20.46 -0.70
CA VAL A 199 6.88 21.43 -1.54
C VAL A 199 6.15 20.66 -2.63
N ILE A 200 4.82 20.73 -2.63
CA ILE A 200 3.99 20.15 -3.69
C ILE A 200 4.20 20.98 -4.96
N ILE A 201 4.58 20.32 -6.06
CA ILE A 201 4.86 20.93 -7.36
C ILE A 201 3.88 20.52 -8.46
N GLY A 202 2.95 19.63 -8.15
CA GLY A 202 2.01 19.11 -9.13
C GLY A 202 1.09 18.01 -8.60
N THR A 203 0.27 17.50 -9.49
CA THR A 203 -0.64 16.38 -9.24
C THR A 203 -0.32 15.23 -10.18
N ALA A 204 -0.60 14.01 -9.74
CA ALA A 204 -0.46 12.82 -10.55
C ALA A 204 -1.71 11.95 -10.40
N SER A 205 -2.08 11.32 -11.51
CA SER A 205 -3.11 10.29 -11.56
C SER A 205 -2.54 9.05 -12.23
N ARG A 206 -3.25 7.92 -12.12
CA ARG A 206 -2.95 6.69 -12.83
C ARG A 206 -4.22 6.10 -13.38
N GLU A 207 -4.30 6.00 -14.69
CA GLU A 207 -5.43 5.36 -15.37
C GLU A 207 -5.25 3.85 -15.49
N ARG A 208 -3.99 3.39 -15.59
CA ARG A 208 -3.65 1.98 -15.79
C ARG A 208 -2.35 1.62 -15.08
N GLU A 209 -2.21 0.36 -14.75
CA GLU A 209 -0.95 -0.27 -14.33
C GLU A 209 -0.66 -1.50 -15.18
N LEU A 210 0.60 -1.90 -15.27
CA LEU A 210 1.01 -3.06 -16.06
C LEU A 210 1.40 -4.23 -15.16
N LYS A 211 0.63 -5.31 -15.15
CA LYS A 211 1.05 -6.55 -14.47
C LYS A 211 2.26 -7.19 -15.18
N ARG A 212 2.21 -7.11 -16.51
CA ARG A 212 3.25 -7.36 -17.53
C ARG A 212 2.94 -6.42 -18.70
N PHE A 213 3.88 -6.25 -19.63
CA PHE A 213 3.71 -5.34 -20.77
C PHE A 213 2.37 -5.52 -21.52
N ASP A 214 1.90 -6.77 -21.66
CA ASP A 214 0.69 -7.15 -22.38
C ASP A 214 -0.57 -7.31 -21.51
N ALA A 215 -0.47 -7.06 -20.20
CA ALA A 215 -1.56 -7.30 -19.25
C ALA A 215 -1.88 -6.03 -18.43
N PRO A 216 -2.53 -5.03 -19.05
CA PRO A 216 -2.91 -3.81 -18.36
C PRO A 216 -4.05 -4.06 -17.36
N ILE A 217 -3.98 -3.35 -16.24
CA ILE A 217 -4.99 -3.27 -15.20
C ILE A 217 -5.54 -1.85 -15.23
N ASP A 218 -6.82 -1.70 -15.55
CA ASP A 218 -7.48 -0.41 -15.49
C ASP A 218 -7.73 -0.02 -14.03
N LEU A 219 -7.36 1.21 -13.68
CA LEU A 219 -7.50 1.76 -12.35
C LEU A 219 -8.73 2.69 -12.25
N GLY A 220 -8.91 3.31 -11.09
CA GLY A 220 -10.05 4.20 -10.85
C GLY A 220 -11.38 3.46 -10.86
N ILE A 221 -11.44 2.29 -10.23
CA ILE A 221 -12.62 1.40 -10.27
C ILE A 221 -13.88 2.07 -9.68
N PHE A 222 -13.72 3.05 -8.79
CA PHE A 222 -14.82 3.84 -8.19
C PHE A 222 -15.11 5.15 -8.95
N ARG A 223 -14.60 5.31 -10.18
CA ARG A 223 -14.92 6.46 -11.05
C ARG A 223 -16.14 6.20 -11.95
N ASP A 224 -16.66 4.99 -11.94
CA ASP A 224 -17.79 4.53 -12.74
C ASP A 224 -18.48 3.32 -12.07
N GLU A 225 -19.45 2.71 -12.76
CA GLU A 225 -20.28 1.64 -12.21
C GLU A 225 -19.65 0.23 -12.27
N ARG A 226 -18.37 0.08 -12.69
CA ARG A 226 -17.69 -1.22 -12.84
C ARG A 226 -17.65 -2.06 -11.56
N ALA A 227 -17.81 -1.46 -10.39
CA ALA A 227 -17.89 -2.15 -9.11
C ALA A 227 -19.02 -1.61 -8.21
N LYS A 228 -20.17 -1.24 -8.80
CA LYS A 228 -21.32 -0.68 -8.07
C LYS A 228 -21.83 -1.57 -6.93
N GLU A 229 -21.54 -2.87 -6.94
CA GLU A 229 -21.94 -3.80 -5.88
C GLU A 229 -21.12 -3.61 -4.58
N VAL A 230 -19.93 -3.02 -4.67
CA VAL A 230 -19.07 -2.71 -3.53
C VAL A 230 -19.29 -1.26 -3.12
N SER A 231 -19.75 -1.07 -1.89
CA SER A 231 -20.10 0.25 -1.38
C SER A 231 -18.90 1.03 -0.84
N ALA A 232 -17.93 0.31 -0.26
CA ALA A 232 -16.69 0.89 0.21
C ALA A 232 -15.58 -0.16 0.31
N VAL A 233 -14.33 0.30 0.39
CA VAL A 233 -13.17 -0.54 0.69
C VAL A 233 -12.52 -0.04 1.97
N LEU A 234 -12.35 -0.93 2.94
CA LEU A 234 -11.64 -0.68 4.19
C LEU A 234 -10.25 -1.32 4.09
N CYS A 235 -9.16 -0.58 4.26
CA CYS A 235 -7.82 -1.15 4.10
C CYS A 235 -6.80 -0.62 5.09
N SER A 236 -5.76 -1.43 5.33
CA SER A 236 -4.58 -1.03 6.11
C SER A 236 -3.34 -1.81 5.69
N ALA A 237 -2.20 -1.13 5.74
CA ALA A 237 -0.87 -1.72 5.64
C ALA A 237 -0.15 -1.81 6.99
N LEU A 238 -0.80 -1.43 8.10
CA LEU A 238 -0.14 -1.24 9.41
C LEU A 238 -0.55 -2.27 10.46
N VAL A 239 -1.44 -3.21 10.14
CA VAL A 239 -1.84 -4.32 11.01
C VAL A 239 -0.75 -5.39 10.99
N THR A 240 0.27 -5.17 11.79
CA THR A 240 1.38 -6.11 11.97
C THR A 240 1.65 -6.31 13.45
N THR A 241 2.61 -7.17 13.77
CA THR A 241 3.13 -7.34 15.14
C THR A 241 3.46 -6.01 15.80
N SER A 242 3.95 -5.02 15.04
CA SER A 242 4.27 -3.70 15.59
C SER A 242 3.06 -2.87 16.02
N LYS A 243 1.86 -3.11 15.46
CA LYS A 243 0.61 -2.52 15.99
C LYS A 243 0.28 -3.11 17.36
N CYS A 244 0.42 -4.43 17.53
CA CYS A 244 0.23 -5.06 18.83
C CYS A 244 1.27 -4.55 19.85
N GLN A 245 2.53 -4.37 19.43
CA GLN A 245 3.55 -3.77 20.26
C GLN A 245 3.23 -2.32 20.63
N ALA A 246 2.65 -1.52 19.73
CA ALA A 246 2.25 -0.15 20.03
C ALA A 246 1.12 -0.10 21.07
N LEU A 247 0.10 -0.94 20.91
CA LEU A 247 -1.09 -1.00 21.78
C LEU A 247 -0.86 -1.69 23.12
N SER A 248 0.18 -2.52 23.23
CA SER A 248 0.49 -3.19 24.50
C SER A 248 0.78 -2.18 25.61
N PRO A 249 0.25 -2.35 26.83
CA PRO A 249 0.57 -1.45 27.94
C PRO A 249 1.96 -1.72 28.54
N VAL A 250 2.63 -2.82 28.16
CA VAL A 250 3.92 -3.22 28.73
C VAL A 250 5.04 -2.33 28.22
N PRO A 251 5.78 -1.59 29.07
CA PRO A 251 6.90 -0.77 28.63
C PRO A 251 8.00 -1.60 27.98
N ASN A 252 8.62 -1.06 26.94
CA ASN A 252 9.81 -1.65 26.32
C ASN A 252 10.78 -0.51 25.93
N PRO A 253 11.86 -0.30 26.70
CA PRO A 253 12.81 0.80 26.45
C PRO A 253 13.64 0.60 25.17
N ASP A 254 13.73 -0.63 24.67
CA ASP A 254 14.51 -0.98 23.48
C ASP A 254 13.69 -0.90 22.19
N LEU A 255 12.38 -0.65 22.29
CA LEU A 255 11.49 -0.52 21.13
C LEU A 255 11.27 0.94 20.77
N PHE A 256 11.58 1.28 19.53
CA PHE A 256 11.41 2.61 18.95
C PHE A 256 10.43 2.57 17.78
N PHE A 257 9.62 3.61 17.69
CA PHE A 257 8.70 3.82 16.58
C PHE A 257 9.10 5.06 15.78
N PHE A 258 8.96 4.96 14.47
CA PHE A 258 9.14 6.05 13.53
C PHE A 258 7.91 6.09 12.63
N ALA A 259 7.18 7.20 12.65
CA ALA A 259 5.86 7.31 12.06
C ALA A 259 5.70 8.63 11.31
N VAL A 260 4.88 8.58 10.26
CA VAL A 260 4.37 9.77 9.58
C VAL A 260 2.88 9.86 9.86
N ARG A 261 2.45 10.99 10.43
CA ARG A 261 1.04 11.29 10.73
C ARG A 261 0.58 12.51 9.94
N PHE A 262 -0.71 12.60 9.65
CA PHE A 262 -1.32 13.81 9.11
C PHE A 262 -1.71 14.77 10.23
N ASP A 263 -1.34 16.04 10.09
CA ASP A 263 -1.87 17.11 10.95
C ASP A 263 -3.30 17.49 10.54
N SER A 264 -3.91 18.44 11.25
CA SER A 264 -5.29 18.89 10.96
C SER A 264 -5.44 19.65 9.63
N GLN A 265 -4.33 20.00 8.98
CA GLN A 265 -4.29 20.63 7.66
C GLN A 265 -3.96 19.62 6.56
N GLY A 266 -3.78 18.33 6.90
CA GLY A 266 -3.39 17.28 5.97
C GLY A 266 -1.90 17.22 5.65
N ASN A 267 -1.05 18.01 6.33
CA ASN A 267 0.40 17.94 6.13
C ASN A 267 0.97 16.71 6.82
N SER A 268 1.97 16.10 6.18
CA SER A 268 2.73 15.00 6.79
C SER A 268 3.69 15.52 7.85
N VAL A 269 3.57 14.97 9.06
CA VAL A 269 4.44 15.27 10.21
C VAL A 269 5.13 13.99 10.64
N PHE A 270 6.46 14.04 10.69
CA PHE A 270 7.24 12.96 11.26
C PHE A 270 7.14 13.00 12.79
N CYS A 271 6.85 11.86 13.39
CA CYS A 271 6.85 11.66 14.83
C CYS A 271 7.47 10.30 15.16
N GLY A 272 8.12 10.21 16.31
CA GLY A 272 8.80 8.97 16.68
C GLY A 272 9.51 9.09 18.00
N GLY A 273 9.87 7.95 18.55
CA GLY A 273 10.49 7.86 19.86
C GLY A 273 10.40 6.46 20.45
N PRO A 274 10.91 6.29 21.68
CA PRO A 274 10.77 5.03 22.40
C PRO A 274 9.28 4.73 22.66
N LYS A 275 8.94 3.45 22.82
CA LYS A 275 7.57 2.98 23.09
C LYS A 275 6.88 3.77 24.19
N GLY A 276 7.60 4.11 25.27
CA GLY A 276 7.04 4.83 26.41
C GLY A 276 6.47 6.21 26.07
N SER A 277 6.91 6.84 24.98
CA SER A 277 6.38 8.11 24.48
C SER A 277 5.55 7.99 23.20
N TYR A 278 5.47 6.79 22.62
CA TYR A 278 4.72 6.55 21.39
C TYR A 278 3.29 6.11 21.70
N VAL A 279 2.32 6.76 21.08
CA VAL A 279 0.90 6.44 21.23
C VAL A 279 0.30 6.16 19.86
N GLU A 280 -0.52 5.12 19.79
CA GLU A 280 -1.29 4.72 18.62
C GLU A 280 -2.66 4.25 19.08
N SER A 281 -3.72 4.60 18.33
CA SER A 281 -5.05 4.06 18.56
C SER A 281 -5.25 2.73 17.80
N LEU A 282 -6.25 1.94 18.16
CA LEU A 282 -6.55 0.70 17.43
C LEU A 282 -6.78 0.98 15.92
N VAL A 283 -7.48 2.06 15.60
CA VAL A 283 -7.91 2.41 14.22
C VAL A 283 -6.87 3.21 13.43
N ASP A 284 -5.76 3.63 14.05
CA ASP A 284 -4.71 4.40 13.37
C ASP A 284 -4.17 3.65 12.14
N GLY A 285 -4.17 4.28 10.97
CA GLY A 285 -3.74 3.66 9.71
C GLY A 285 -4.78 2.73 9.08
N LEU A 286 -6.04 2.82 9.50
CA LEU A 286 -7.18 2.24 8.82
C LEU A 286 -7.85 3.30 7.93
N HIS A 287 -8.09 2.94 6.68
CA HIS A 287 -8.61 3.85 5.66
C HIS A 287 -9.88 3.28 5.02
N LEU A 288 -10.93 4.08 4.92
CA LEU A 288 -12.18 3.74 4.25
C LEU A 288 -12.33 4.57 2.96
N PHE A 289 -12.39 3.90 1.82
CA PHE A 289 -12.64 4.50 0.52
C PHE A 289 -14.10 4.29 0.13
N ILE A 290 -14.84 5.39 -0.05
CA ILE A 290 -16.27 5.35 -0.41
C ILE A 290 -16.42 5.25 -1.92
N ASN A 291 -17.29 4.34 -2.40
CA ASN A 291 -17.67 4.26 -3.80
C ASN A 291 -18.84 5.21 -4.09
N PRO A 292 -18.66 6.30 -4.85
CA PRO A 292 -19.76 7.23 -5.19
C PRO A 292 -20.78 6.62 -6.17
N HIS A 293 -20.46 5.48 -6.79
CA HIS A 293 -21.33 4.76 -7.72
C HIS A 293 -21.91 3.46 -7.12
N ALA A 294 -21.85 3.32 -5.78
CA ALA A 294 -22.42 2.17 -5.09
C ALA A 294 -23.94 2.06 -5.31
N GLU A 295 -24.43 0.85 -5.58
CA GLU A 295 -25.87 0.55 -5.66
C GLU A 295 -26.54 0.76 -4.29
N TYR A 296 -25.85 0.36 -3.21
CA TYR A 296 -26.27 0.60 -1.83
C TYR A 296 -25.17 1.39 -1.12
N PRO A 297 -25.26 2.73 -1.03
CA PRO A 297 -24.22 3.56 -0.45
C PRO A 297 -24.06 3.35 1.06
N VAL A 298 -22.86 3.66 1.57
CA VAL A 298 -22.53 3.65 3.01
C VAL A 298 -22.42 5.08 3.51
N ASP A 299 -23.04 5.35 4.66
CA ASP A 299 -22.80 6.59 5.40
C ASP A 299 -21.39 6.55 6.03
N PRO A 300 -20.48 7.46 5.66
CA PRO A 300 -19.14 7.50 6.24
C PRO A 300 -19.10 8.01 7.69
N GLN A 301 -20.13 8.71 8.15
CA GLN A 301 -20.08 9.45 9.43
C GLN A 301 -19.75 8.57 10.65
N PRO A 302 -20.35 7.38 10.84
CA PRO A 302 -20.01 6.52 11.97
C PRO A 302 -18.55 6.02 11.94
N PHE A 303 -17.94 5.89 10.76
CA PHE A 303 -16.53 5.50 10.62
C PHE A 303 -15.60 6.66 11.00
N ILE A 304 -15.95 7.89 10.60
CA ILE A 304 -15.23 9.11 10.99
C ILE A 304 -15.26 9.28 12.51
N GLU A 305 -16.43 9.08 13.13
CA GLU A 305 -16.62 9.15 14.59
C GLU A 305 -15.82 8.06 15.33
N ALA A 306 -15.65 6.89 14.71
CA ALA A 306 -14.78 5.83 15.22
C ALA A 306 -13.27 6.14 15.05
N GLY A 307 -12.91 7.24 14.40
CA GLY A 307 -11.52 7.67 14.17
C GLY A 307 -10.87 7.07 12.92
N ILE A 308 -11.65 6.47 12.01
CA ILE A 308 -11.17 5.89 10.76
C ILE A 308 -11.00 7.01 9.72
N ALA A 309 -9.88 7.00 9.00
CA ALA A 309 -9.64 7.97 7.93
C ALA A 309 -10.53 7.65 6.72
N VAL A 310 -11.18 8.66 6.14
CA VAL A 310 -12.14 8.47 5.05
C VAL A 310 -11.68 9.19 3.79
N HIS A 311 -11.79 8.49 2.67
CA HIS A 311 -11.48 8.97 1.34
C HIS A 311 -12.77 8.97 0.50
N THR A 312 -13.14 10.13 -0.04
CA THR A 312 -14.31 10.28 -0.92
C THR A 312 -13.90 10.86 -2.27
N LEU A 313 -14.64 10.50 -3.30
CA LEU A 313 -14.53 11.09 -4.62
C LEU A 313 -15.92 11.59 -5.04
N THR A 314 -16.08 12.89 -5.30
CA THR A 314 -17.33 13.38 -5.89
C THR A 314 -17.42 12.97 -7.35
N ALA A 315 -18.61 12.66 -7.86
CA ALA A 315 -18.73 12.22 -9.25
C ALA A 315 -18.60 13.37 -10.26
N ARG A 316 -19.07 14.59 -9.92
CA ARG A 316 -19.17 15.74 -10.86
C ARG A 316 -19.12 17.12 -10.16
N PRO A 317 -18.08 17.95 -10.38
CA PRO A 317 -16.77 17.57 -10.92
C PRO A 317 -16.07 16.56 -9.98
N PRO A 318 -15.13 15.74 -10.47
CA PRO A 318 -14.34 14.88 -9.62
C PRO A 318 -13.46 15.69 -8.67
N SER A 319 -13.78 15.61 -7.38
CA SER A 319 -13.01 16.18 -6.27
C SER A 319 -12.70 15.05 -5.32
N TYR A 320 -11.41 14.92 -4.98
CA TYR A 320 -10.94 14.00 -3.97
C TYR A 320 -10.89 14.72 -2.63
N ASP A 321 -11.62 14.20 -1.66
CA ASP A 321 -11.58 14.69 -0.29
C ASP A 321 -11.03 13.61 0.63
N PHE A 322 -10.10 14.03 1.49
CA PHE A 322 -9.48 13.17 2.49
C PHE A 322 -9.80 13.70 3.88
N ILE A 323 -10.68 13.00 4.58
CA ILE A 323 -11.03 13.28 5.97
C ILE A 323 -10.09 12.48 6.84
N ALA A 324 -9.05 13.16 7.34
CA ALA A 324 -8.11 12.62 8.31
C ALA A 324 -8.45 13.16 9.70
N PRO A 325 -9.02 12.35 10.61
CA PRO A 325 -9.06 12.70 12.02
C PRO A 325 -7.67 13.13 12.50
N LYS A 326 -7.59 14.13 13.37
CA LYS A 326 -6.32 14.73 13.80
C LYS A 326 -5.36 13.63 14.28
N GLY A 327 -4.17 13.58 13.69
CA GLY A 327 -3.14 12.61 14.03
C GLY A 327 -3.26 11.28 13.27
N THR A 328 -4.10 11.17 12.25
CA THR A 328 -4.19 9.97 11.39
C THR A 328 -2.81 9.45 11.00
N LEU A 329 -2.54 8.18 11.28
CA LEU A 329 -1.27 7.52 10.97
C LEU A 329 -1.23 7.13 9.48
N SER A 330 -0.21 7.60 8.76
CA SER A 330 0.02 7.26 7.35
C SER A 330 0.90 6.03 7.21
N THR A 331 2.08 6.06 7.84
CA THR A 331 3.05 4.97 7.83
C THR A 331 3.74 4.84 9.17
N ARG A 332 4.22 3.64 9.51
CA ARG A 332 5.00 3.37 10.72
C ARG A 332 6.02 2.26 10.49
N THR A 333 7.21 2.47 11.02
CA THR A 333 8.23 1.44 11.23
C THR A 333 8.51 1.31 12.73
N ALA A 334 8.80 0.09 13.17
CA ALA A 334 9.24 -0.18 14.53
C ALA A 334 10.58 -0.91 14.51
N ILE A 335 11.50 -0.52 15.40
CA ILE A 335 12.83 -1.10 15.54
C ILE A 335 13.02 -1.49 17.00
N THR A 336 13.39 -2.74 17.25
CA THR A 336 13.81 -3.21 18.57
C THR A 336 15.34 -3.33 18.60
N LEU A 337 15.98 -2.58 19.49
CA LEU A 337 17.40 -2.71 19.75
C LEU A 337 17.62 -4.00 20.56
N ARG A 338 18.60 -4.82 20.18
CA ARG A 338 18.96 -6.03 20.92
C ARG A 338 20.47 -6.00 21.24
N PRO A 339 20.88 -6.42 22.45
CA PRO A 339 22.30 -6.56 22.78
C PRO A 339 23.04 -7.49 21.80
N SER A 340 24.31 -7.22 21.53
CA SER A 340 25.13 -7.92 20.52
C SER A 340 25.31 -9.42 20.77
N ASP A 341 25.13 -9.87 22.00
CA ASP A 341 25.30 -11.27 22.41
C ASP A 341 24.07 -12.15 22.09
N SER A 342 23.06 -11.55 21.46
CA SER A 342 21.94 -12.28 20.86
C SER A 342 22.45 -13.25 19.79
N PRO A 343 21.87 -14.45 19.63
CA PRO A 343 22.36 -15.43 18.66
C PRO A 343 22.53 -14.79 17.27
N LYS A 344 23.69 -15.08 16.66
CA LYS A 344 24.06 -14.59 15.32
C LYS A 344 22.90 -14.76 14.36
N ALA A 345 22.66 -13.72 13.55
CA ALA A 345 21.64 -13.70 12.51
C ALA A 345 21.58 -15.05 11.80
N ILE A 346 20.40 -15.69 11.82
CA ILE A 346 20.14 -16.91 11.06
C ILE A 346 20.58 -16.64 9.62
N PRO A 347 21.47 -17.47 9.02
CA PRO A 347 21.88 -17.31 7.64
C PRO A 347 20.64 -17.15 6.77
N LEU A 348 20.65 -16.11 5.96
CA LEU A 348 19.47 -15.75 5.19
C LEU A 348 19.23 -16.81 4.14
N PRO A 349 18.01 -17.35 4.03
CA PRO A 349 17.70 -18.26 2.95
C PRO A 349 17.94 -17.56 1.61
N GLU A 350 18.29 -18.34 0.59
CA GLU A 350 18.41 -17.88 -0.79
C GLU A 350 17.10 -17.16 -1.18
N ARG A 351 17.20 -15.91 -1.62
CA ARG A 351 16.03 -15.05 -1.77
C ARG A 351 15.50 -15.09 -3.20
N PRO A 352 14.18 -15.31 -3.37
CA PRO A 352 13.55 -14.99 -4.64
C PRO A 352 13.71 -13.48 -4.91
N PRO A 353 13.82 -13.06 -6.18
CA PRO A 353 14.00 -11.66 -6.52
C PRO A 353 12.85 -10.80 -5.99
N LEU A 354 13.14 -9.53 -5.74
CA LEU A 354 12.08 -8.52 -5.60
C LEU A 354 11.30 -8.44 -6.91
N PRO A 355 10.03 -8.02 -6.87
CA PRO A 355 9.30 -7.70 -8.08
C PRO A 355 10.08 -6.72 -8.96
N ALA A 356 10.02 -6.90 -10.27
CA ALA A 356 10.68 -6.03 -11.24
C ALA A 356 9.65 -5.41 -12.18
N ILE A 357 9.93 -4.19 -12.64
CA ILE A 357 9.15 -3.52 -13.69
C ILE A 357 9.36 -4.27 -15.00
N THR A 358 8.27 -4.54 -15.72
CA THR A 358 8.39 -4.93 -17.13
C THR A 358 8.56 -3.64 -17.94
N PRO A 359 9.72 -3.43 -18.61
CA PRO A 359 9.93 -2.20 -19.35
C PRO A 359 8.96 -2.09 -20.54
N TRP A 360 8.51 -0.88 -20.85
CA TRP A 360 7.91 -0.57 -22.14
C TRP A 360 8.89 -0.89 -23.30
N PRO A 361 8.36 -1.19 -24.50
CA PRO A 361 9.13 -1.25 -25.72
C PRO A 361 10.08 -0.08 -25.85
N ASP A 362 11.27 -0.40 -26.35
CA ASP A 362 12.33 0.58 -26.52
C ASP A 362 11.81 1.80 -27.28
N ARG A 363 11.98 2.98 -26.67
CA ARG A 363 11.63 4.29 -27.22
C ARG A 363 10.12 4.53 -27.42
N GLU A 364 9.24 3.72 -26.83
CA GLU A 364 7.82 4.03 -26.79
C GLU A 364 7.55 5.18 -25.81
N LEU A 365 6.85 6.24 -26.27
CA LEU A 365 6.45 7.36 -25.41
C LEU A 365 5.09 7.07 -24.76
N VAL A 366 5.12 6.87 -23.45
CA VAL A 366 3.94 6.62 -22.63
C VAL A 366 3.56 7.91 -21.91
N ARG A 367 2.41 8.47 -22.28
CA ARG A 367 1.87 9.68 -21.66
C ARG A 367 1.60 9.45 -20.18
N GLN A 368 2.05 10.39 -19.36
CA GLN A 368 1.81 10.41 -17.92
C GLN A 368 0.66 11.37 -17.62
N PRO A 369 -0.41 10.93 -16.94
CA PRO A 369 -1.51 11.82 -16.57
C PRO A 369 -1.16 12.55 -15.28
N SER A 370 -0.14 13.41 -15.39
CA SER A 370 0.37 14.30 -14.36
C SER A 370 0.48 15.73 -14.91
N SER A 371 0.52 16.70 -14.02
CA SER A 371 0.83 18.09 -14.36
C SER A 371 1.61 18.73 -13.23
N THR A 372 2.66 19.44 -13.59
CA THR A 372 3.46 20.27 -12.68
C THR A 372 3.17 21.74 -12.92
N PHE A 373 3.71 22.63 -12.08
CA PHE A 373 3.58 24.07 -12.31
C PHE A 373 4.23 24.55 -13.62
N LEU A 374 5.26 23.84 -14.08
CA LEU A 374 6.06 24.22 -15.25
C LEU A 374 5.64 23.47 -16.52
N CYS A 375 5.14 22.24 -16.39
CA CYS A 375 4.84 21.39 -17.54
C CYS A 375 3.35 20.97 -17.58
N ASP A 376 2.80 20.95 -18.79
CA ASP A 376 1.39 20.59 -19.04
C ASP A 376 1.20 19.25 -19.77
N GLU A 377 2.26 18.71 -20.38
CA GLU A 377 2.30 17.36 -20.92
C GLU A 377 3.59 16.64 -20.51
N GLU A 378 3.49 15.41 -20.02
CA GLU A 378 4.62 14.61 -19.57
C GLU A 378 4.55 13.21 -20.18
N TYR A 379 5.69 12.68 -20.61
CA TYR A 379 5.85 11.36 -21.20
C TYR A 379 7.08 10.67 -20.60
N LEU A 380 7.00 9.35 -20.46
CA LEU A 380 8.13 8.50 -20.13
C LEU A 380 8.39 7.52 -21.27
N SER A 381 9.65 7.11 -21.40
CA SER A 381 10.08 6.06 -22.30
C SER A 381 11.19 5.23 -21.68
N HIS A 382 11.30 3.96 -22.06
CA HIS A 382 12.42 3.11 -21.68
C HIS A 382 13.36 2.89 -22.85
N TYR A 383 14.66 2.87 -22.57
CA TYR A 383 15.68 2.54 -23.56
C TYR A 383 16.95 2.03 -22.88
N ARG A 384 17.36 0.79 -23.17
CA ARG A 384 18.61 0.19 -22.65
C ARG A 384 18.77 0.24 -21.13
N GLY A 385 17.69 0.07 -20.37
CA GLY A 385 17.70 0.13 -18.91
C GLY A 385 17.60 1.54 -18.32
N TRP A 386 17.50 2.56 -19.16
CA TRP A 386 17.24 3.95 -18.76
C TRP A 386 15.76 4.28 -18.87
N THR A 387 15.30 5.22 -18.04
CA THR A 387 14.05 5.95 -18.28
C THR A 387 14.36 7.34 -18.79
N ILE A 388 13.73 7.70 -19.91
CA ILE A 388 13.75 9.01 -20.54
C ILE A 388 12.45 9.71 -20.15
N HIS A 389 12.57 10.91 -19.58
CA HIS A 389 11.45 11.80 -19.30
C HIS A 389 11.43 12.93 -20.32
N VAL A 390 10.28 13.17 -20.93
CA VAL A 390 10.07 14.25 -21.90
C VAL A 390 8.83 15.02 -21.47
N ALA A 391 8.96 16.33 -21.34
CA ALA A 391 7.90 17.21 -20.88
C ALA A 391 7.78 18.45 -21.75
N ARG A 392 6.57 18.96 -21.94
CA ARG A 392 6.32 20.22 -22.63
C ARG A 392 6.27 21.36 -21.62
N ASP A 393 7.05 22.39 -21.87
CA ASP A 393 7.01 23.63 -21.10
C ASP A 393 5.70 24.39 -21.36
N ARG A 394 5.08 24.89 -20.29
CA ARG A 394 3.80 25.58 -20.38
C ARG A 394 3.92 26.98 -21.00
N GLU A 395 5.02 27.69 -20.77
CA GLU A 395 5.19 29.09 -21.17
C GLU A 395 5.56 29.23 -22.64
N ASP A 396 6.60 28.54 -23.10
CA ASP A 396 7.12 28.68 -24.46
C ASP A 396 6.72 27.53 -25.42
N GLN A 397 6.02 26.51 -24.89
CA GLN A 397 5.51 25.36 -25.64
C GLN A 397 6.60 24.53 -26.32
N ASP A 398 7.85 24.65 -25.84
CA ASP A 398 8.96 23.81 -26.28
C ASP A 398 9.03 22.51 -25.48
N TRP A 399 9.81 21.55 -25.98
CA TRP A 399 10.00 20.26 -25.32
C TRP A 399 11.35 20.20 -24.62
N TYR A 400 11.27 19.78 -23.36
CA TYR A 400 12.39 19.43 -22.51
C TYR A 400 12.50 17.91 -22.37
N GLY A 401 13.70 17.40 -22.10
CA GLY A 401 13.83 16.04 -21.60
C GLY A 401 15.11 15.78 -20.83
N GLN A 402 15.10 14.68 -20.08
CA GLN A 402 16.22 14.17 -19.29
C GLN A 402 16.19 12.64 -19.28
N ALA A 403 17.27 12.00 -18.87
CA ALA A 403 17.28 10.55 -18.68
C ALA A 403 18.03 10.13 -17.44
N VAL A 404 17.58 9.05 -16.80
CA VAL A 404 18.24 8.42 -15.64
C VAL A 404 18.43 6.93 -15.91
N GLU A 405 19.56 6.36 -15.47
CA GLU A 405 19.85 4.93 -15.61
C GLU A 405 19.12 4.13 -14.52
N ARG A 406 17.80 4.17 -14.60
CA ARG A 406 16.89 3.44 -13.74
C ARG A 406 15.55 3.33 -14.44
N LEU A 407 14.97 2.13 -14.42
CA LEU A 407 13.60 1.92 -14.86
C LEU A 407 12.62 2.43 -13.79
N VAL A 408 11.81 3.41 -14.15
CA VAL A 408 10.72 3.96 -13.35
C VAL A 408 9.45 4.09 -14.20
N THR A 409 8.29 4.00 -13.57
CA THR A 409 6.98 3.99 -14.23
C THR A 409 6.19 5.28 -14.06
N SER A 410 6.75 6.28 -13.38
CA SER A 410 6.08 7.57 -13.15
C SER A 410 7.02 8.76 -13.02
N VAL A 411 6.43 9.95 -13.17
CA VAL A 411 7.11 11.23 -12.96
C VAL A 411 7.60 11.36 -11.52
N HIS A 412 6.85 10.84 -10.54
CA HIS A 412 7.35 10.74 -9.17
C HIS A 412 8.65 9.93 -9.11
N GLY A 413 8.69 8.77 -9.78
CA GLY A 413 9.89 7.94 -9.87
C GLY A 413 11.08 8.66 -10.48
N ILE A 414 10.87 9.50 -11.51
CA ILE A 414 11.93 10.35 -12.09
C ILE A 414 12.41 11.41 -11.09
N ILE A 415 11.49 12.12 -10.43
CA ILE A 415 11.82 13.11 -9.40
C ILE A 415 12.62 12.45 -8.28
N GLU A 416 12.23 11.24 -7.85
CA GLU A 416 12.95 10.48 -6.83
C GLU A 416 14.33 10.07 -7.33
N ALA A 417 14.45 9.50 -8.52
CA ALA A 417 15.71 9.05 -9.10
C ALA A 417 16.74 10.19 -9.20
N ASN A 418 16.30 11.39 -9.60
CA ASN A 418 17.14 12.58 -9.68
C ASN A 418 17.66 13.09 -8.33
N ARG A 419 17.03 12.71 -7.21
CA ARG A 419 17.53 13.07 -5.86
C ARG A 419 18.71 12.20 -5.42
N TYR A 420 18.92 11.07 -6.07
CA TYR A 420 19.95 10.12 -5.70
C TYR A 420 21.04 10.09 -6.77
N GLU A 421 22.23 9.64 -6.38
CA GLU A 421 23.39 9.52 -7.28
C GLU A 421 23.22 8.34 -8.25
N VAL A 422 22.24 8.47 -9.15
CA VAL A 422 22.06 7.60 -10.31
C VAL A 422 22.71 8.28 -11.50
N ARG A 423 23.36 7.51 -12.37
CA ARG A 423 23.89 8.04 -13.63
C ARG A 423 22.74 8.66 -14.43
N SER A 424 22.92 9.90 -14.88
CA SER A 424 21.91 10.67 -15.59
C SER A 424 22.49 11.32 -16.84
N ILE A 425 21.64 11.57 -17.83
CA ILE A 425 21.96 12.42 -18.97
C ILE A 425 21.46 13.83 -18.62
N PRO A 426 22.31 14.87 -18.75
CA PRO A 426 21.89 16.24 -18.51
C PRO A 426 20.68 16.61 -19.35
N PRO A 427 19.86 17.56 -18.87
CA PRO A 427 18.67 17.88 -19.60
C PRO A 427 18.93 18.55 -20.95
N VAL A 428 18.08 18.22 -21.93
CA VAL A 428 17.95 18.93 -23.20
C VAL A 428 16.69 19.81 -23.14
N SER A 429 16.76 21.03 -23.65
CA SER A 429 15.64 21.98 -23.68
C SER A 429 15.39 22.50 -25.09
N SER A 430 14.29 23.20 -25.31
CA SER A 430 14.01 23.90 -26.57
C SER A 430 13.98 23.00 -27.79
N GLN A 431 13.43 21.81 -27.60
CA GLN A 431 13.21 20.85 -28.67
C GLN A 431 11.87 21.11 -29.37
N PRO A 432 11.82 21.00 -30.70
CA PRO A 432 10.61 21.30 -31.47
C PRO A 432 9.52 20.22 -31.30
N SER A 433 9.87 19.03 -30.83
CA SER A 433 8.93 17.95 -30.56
C SER A 433 9.43 16.98 -29.50
N LYS A 434 8.51 16.24 -28.87
CA LYS A 434 8.83 15.16 -27.93
C LYS A 434 9.67 14.04 -28.56
N GLU A 435 9.43 13.73 -29.84
CA GLU A 435 10.21 12.74 -30.58
C GLU A 435 11.65 13.22 -30.82
N THR A 436 11.85 14.54 -30.99
CA THR A 436 13.19 15.11 -31.15
C THR A 436 13.97 15.02 -29.84
N ALA A 437 13.34 15.42 -28.71
CA ALA A 437 13.93 15.27 -27.37
C ALA A 437 14.28 13.81 -27.06
N LEU A 438 13.36 12.88 -27.31
CA LEU A 438 13.57 11.44 -27.14
C LEU A 438 14.79 10.93 -27.94
N ASN A 439 14.86 11.26 -29.23
CA ASN A 439 15.92 10.76 -30.10
C ASN A 439 17.30 11.32 -29.71
N LEU A 440 17.37 12.59 -29.29
CA LEU A 440 18.61 13.18 -28.77
C LEU A 440 19.07 12.46 -27.51
N LEU A 441 18.18 12.28 -26.53
CA LEU A 441 18.50 11.59 -25.27
C LEU A 441 18.89 10.13 -25.50
N ALA A 442 18.22 9.44 -26.42
CA ALA A 442 18.61 8.08 -26.79
C ALA A 442 20.02 8.01 -27.39
N GLY A 443 20.41 9.01 -28.19
CA GLY A 443 21.77 9.15 -28.71
C GLY A 443 22.81 9.40 -27.62
N GLU A 444 22.50 10.24 -26.63
CA GLU A 444 23.38 10.46 -25.47
C GLU A 444 23.50 9.23 -24.57
N ILE A 445 22.41 8.46 -24.40
CA ILE A 445 22.45 7.17 -23.72
C ILE A 445 23.38 6.20 -24.44
N ASP A 446 23.30 6.12 -25.78
CA ASP A 446 24.17 5.25 -26.57
C ASP A 446 25.65 5.59 -26.37
N LYS A 447 26.01 6.89 -26.32
CA LYS A 447 27.38 7.34 -26.00
C LYS A 447 27.78 6.94 -24.58
N SER A 448 26.93 7.23 -23.59
CA SER A 448 27.21 6.95 -22.17
C SER A 448 27.41 5.45 -21.90
N VAL A 449 26.65 4.57 -22.55
CA VAL A 449 26.80 3.12 -22.43
C VAL A 449 28.13 2.64 -23.02
N VAL A 450 28.58 3.22 -24.14
CA VAL A 450 29.88 2.89 -24.75
C VAL A 450 31.03 3.35 -23.87
N GLU A 451 30.99 4.58 -23.37
CA GLU A 451 32.02 5.15 -22.49
C GLU A 451 32.17 4.35 -21.18
N HIS A 452 31.06 3.95 -20.58
CA HIS A 452 31.09 3.17 -19.34
C HIS A 452 31.71 1.79 -19.54
N LYS A 453 31.34 1.07 -20.61
CA LYS A 453 31.98 -0.21 -20.95
C LYS A 453 33.48 -0.08 -21.20
N ALA A 454 33.93 1.03 -21.79
CA ALA A 454 35.35 1.31 -22.01
C ALA A 454 36.11 1.66 -20.72
N SER A 455 35.42 2.14 -19.68
CA SER A 455 36.02 2.44 -18.37
C SER A 455 36.15 1.22 -17.44
N GLU A 456 35.38 0.16 -17.70
CA GLU A 456 35.44 -1.10 -16.95
C GLU A 456 36.43 -2.13 -17.55
N SER A 457 36.88 -1.90 -18.79
CA SER A 457 37.90 -2.67 -19.51
C SER A 457 39.28 -2.09 -19.33
#